data_AF-A0A3N5N5E3-F1
#
_entry.id   AF-A0A3N5N5E3-F1
#
_cell.length_a   1.000
_cell.length_b   1.000
_cell.length_c   1.000
_cell.angle_alpha   90.00
_cell.angle_beta   90.00
_cell.angle_gamma   90.00
#
_symmetry.space_group_name_H-M   'P 1'
#
loop_
_entity.id
_entity.type
_entity.pdbx_description
1 polymer ?
#
loop_
_entity_poly.entity_id
_entity_poly.type
_entity_poly.pdbx_seq_one_letter_code
_entity_poly.pdbx_strand_id
1 'polypeptide(L)'
;MNAVYNPEVAADKAHERYPKGNGQFEALTLDTAFPESARVFAGKTVAQTREVYDRSKDALEAAVDTMEKSFDAAGQGAVALNRKIIDIAQRNVNSGFDLANSLAGAKNLAEMMELQGAYWRKQFGALAAQAEEVRALSTKVTADTAEPVKAHVTSSMEELRKWS
;
A
#
# COMPACT_ATOMS: atom_id res chain seq x y z
N MET A 1 18.47 -59.49 -10.15
CA MET A 1 17.08 -59.16 -9.77
C MET A 1 16.82 -57.72 -10.20
N ASN A 2 16.24 -57.51 -11.38
CA ASN A 2 15.86 -56.18 -11.85
C ASN A 2 14.39 -55.95 -11.46
N ALA A 3 14.16 -55.13 -10.45
CA ALA A 3 12.81 -54.65 -10.16
C ALA A 3 12.46 -53.62 -11.26
N VAL A 4 11.64 -54.04 -12.22
CA VAL A 4 11.04 -53.15 -13.20
C VAL A 4 10.17 -52.16 -12.43
N TYR A 5 10.58 -50.89 -12.41
CA TYR A 5 9.76 -49.81 -11.88
C TYR A 5 8.53 -49.67 -12.78
N ASN A 6 7.36 -50.05 -12.27
CA ASN A 6 6.09 -49.83 -12.93
C ASN A 6 5.44 -48.53 -12.38
N PRO A 7 5.44 -47.43 -13.16
CA PRO A 7 4.94 -46.13 -12.70
C PRO A 7 3.42 -46.14 -12.45
N GLU A 8 2.66 -47.04 -13.07
CA GLU A 8 1.20 -47.13 -12.86
C GLU A 8 0.87 -47.67 -11.46
N VAL A 9 1.60 -48.69 -10.99
CA VAL A 9 1.43 -49.25 -9.65
C VAL A 9 1.90 -48.27 -8.56
N ALA A 10 2.88 -47.42 -8.89
CA ALA A 10 3.33 -46.35 -8.00
C ALA A 10 2.31 -45.20 -7.92
N ALA A 11 1.63 -44.89 -9.02
CA ALA A 11 0.56 -43.90 -9.08
C ALA A 11 -0.71 -44.36 -8.34
N ASP A 12 -1.10 -45.63 -8.49
CA ASP A 12 -2.28 -46.20 -7.80
C ASP A 12 -2.08 -46.22 -6.27
N LYS A 13 -0.88 -46.61 -5.82
CA LYS A 13 -0.51 -46.59 -4.38
C LYS A 13 -0.39 -45.18 -3.81
N ALA A 14 -0.11 -44.17 -4.65
CA ALA A 14 -0.08 -42.78 -4.22
C ALA A 14 -1.50 -42.25 -3.97
N HIS A 15 -2.50 -42.68 -4.74
CA HIS A 15 -3.90 -42.33 -4.52
C HIS A 15 -4.49 -42.95 -3.24
N GLU A 16 -4.06 -44.15 -2.85
CA GLU A 16 -4.49 -44.81 -1.61
C GLU A 16 -3.86 -44.22 -0.33
N ARG A 17 -2.73 -43.50 -0.45
CA ARG A 17 -1.96 -42.97 0.69
C ARG A 17 -2.31 -41.54 1.09
N TYR A 18 -3.28 -40.92 0.42
CA TYR A 18 -3.90 -39.72 0.96
C TYR A 18 -4.99 -40.13 1.95
N PRO A 19 -4.78 -39.97 3.27
CA PRO A 19 -5.87 -40.17 4.21
C PRO A 19 -6.99 -39.21 3.81
N LYS A 20 -8.21 -39.73 3.58
CA LYS A 20 -9.40 -38.90 3.40
C LYS A 20 -9.51 -37.99 4.61
N GLY A 21 -9.14 -36.73 4.41
CA GLY A 21 -9.21 -35.70 5.41
C GLY A 21 -10.65 -35.58 5.87
N ASN A 22 -10.86 -35.73 7.16
CA ASN A 22 -12.13 -35.65 7.86
C ASN A 22 -12.92 -34.44 7.31
N GLY A 23 -14.16 -34.65 6.88
CA GLY A 23 -15.00 -33.75 6.05
C GLY A 23 -15.35 -32.35 6.62
N GLN A 24 -14.53 -31.81 7.53
CA GLN A 24 -14.59 -30.43 8.00
C GLN A 24 -13.76 -29.48 7.12
N PHE A 25 -12.73 -29.99 6.41
CA PHE A 25 -11.96 -29.19 5.42
C PHE A 25 -12.55 -29.27 4.01
N GLU A 26 -13.29 -30.33 3.66
CA GLU A 26 -14.02 -30.45 2.38
C GLU A 26 -15.28 -29.55 2.32
N ALA A 27 -15.77 -29.05 3.47
CA ALA A 27 -16.95 -28.17 3.53
C ALA A 27 -16.67 -26.70 3.10
N LEU A 28 -15.40 -26.31 3.06
CA LEU A 28 -14.95 -25.02 2.53
C LEU A 28 -14.37 -25.24 1.13
N THR A 29 -15.23 -25.65 0.18
CA THR A 29 -14.86 -25.52 -1.22
C THR A 29 -14.76 -24.04 -1.57
N LEU A 30 -13.97 -23.69 -2.60
CA LEU A 30 -13.81 -22.30 -3.03
C LEU A 30 -15.15 -21.63 -3.36
N ASP A 31 -16.16 -22.43 -3.71
CA ASP A 31 -17.48 -22.00 -4.12
C ASP A 31 -18.51 -21.92 -2.98
N THR A 32 -18.19 -22.43 -1.78
CA THR A 32 -19.11 -22.39 -0.63
C THR A 32 -19.51 -20.95 -0.34
N ALA A 33 -20.82 -20.67 -0.42
CA ALA A 33 -21.35 -19.32 -0.26
C ALA A 33 -21.29 -18.83 1.20
N PHE A 34 -20.84 -17.60 1.38
CA PHE A 34 -20.89 -16.90 2.66
C PHE A 34 -22.32 -16.43 2.96
N PRO A 35 -22.79 -16.59 4.21
CA PRO A 35 -24.09 -16.09 4.64
C PRO A 35 -24.24 -14.58 4.39
N GLU A 36 -25.42 -14.15 3.96
CA GLU A 36 -25.72 -12.74 3.74
C GLU A 36 -25.56 -11.90 5.02
N SER A 37 -25.97 -12.42 6.17
CA SER A 37 -25.81 -11.75 7.47
C SER A 37 -24.34 -11.47 7.82
N ALA A 38 -23.44 -12.40 7.48
CA ALA A 38 -21.99 -12.22 7.70
C ALA A 38 -21.44 -11.10 6.80
N ARG A 39 -21.86 -11.05 5.53
CA ARG A 39 -21.46 -10.02 4.57
C ARG A 39 -21.98 -8.64 4.95
N VAL A 40 -23.25 -8.53 5.36
CA VAL A 40 -23.85 -7.28 5.86
C VAL A 40 -23.13 -6.79 7.12
N PHE A 41 -22.87 -7.69 8.08
CA PHE A 41 -22.14 -7.34 9.29
C PHE A 41 -20.72 -6.84 8.97
N ALA A 42 -19.97 -7.56 8.15
CA ALA A 42 -18.63 -7.15 7.73
C ALA A 42 -18.64 -5.79 7.01
N GLY A 43 -19.59 -5.58 6.09
CA GLY A 43 -19.74 -4.31 5.38
C GLY A 43 -20.02 -3.15 6.31
N LYS A 44 -20.89 -3.35 7.31
CA LYS A 44 -21.16 -2.35 8.36
C LYS A 44 -19.91 -2.04 9.17
N THR A 45 -19.15 -3.04 9.59
CA THR A 45 -17.90 -2.84 10.35
C THR A 45 -16.89 -2.03 9.53
N VAL A 46 -16.68 -2.39 8.27
CA VAL A 46 -15.77 -1.65 7.38
C VAL A 46 -16.23 -0.19 7.23
N ALA A 47 -17.52 0.04 7.00
CA ALA A 47 -18.07 1.39 6.87
C ALA A 47 -17.88 2.23 8.15
N GLN A 48 -18.16 1.66 9.32
CA GLN A 48 -17.98 2.33 10.61
C GLN A 48 -16.52 2.69 10.88
N THR A 49 -15.58 1.76 10.61
CA THR A 49 -14.15 2.03 10.77
C THR A 49 -13.67 3.10 9.79
N ARG A 50 -14.16 3.09 8.54
CA ARG A 50 -13.84 4.11 7.54
C ARG A 50 -14.32 5.50 7.96
N GLU A 51 -15.54 5.61 8.47
CA GLU A 51 -16.08 6.88 8.97
C GLU A 51 -15.22 7.48 10.10
N VAL A 52 -14.77 6.66 11.04
CA VAL A 52 -13.86 7.11 12.12
C VAL A 52 -12.51 7.55 11.57
N TYR A 53 -11.97 6.80 10.61
CA TYR A 53 -10.73 7.17 9.94
C TYR A 53 -10.86 8.50 9.20
N ASP A 54 -11.90 8.70 8.40
CA ASP A 54 -12.11 9.91 7.60
C ASP A 54 -12.20 11.15 8.51
N ARG A 55 -12.95 11.08 9.62
CA ARG A 55 -12.99 12.17 10.62
C ARG A 55 -11.63 12.48 11.23
N SER A 56 -10.85 11.45 11.52
CA SER A 56 -9.51 11.61 12.11
C SER A 56 -8.51 12.19 11.10
N LYS A 57 -8.61 11.77 9.84
CA LYS A 57 -7.81 12.25 8.72
C LYS A 57 -8.05 13.75 8.49
N ASP A 58 -9.30 14.18 8.46
CA ASP A 58 -9.63 15.60 8.23
C ASP A 58 -9.08 16.50 9.36
N ALA A 59 -9.17 16.05 10.61
CA ALA A 59 -8.58 16.77 11.74
C ALA A 59 -7.04 16.84 11.66
N LEU A 60 -6.40 15.75 11.24
CA LEU A 60 -4.95 15.71 11.04
C LEU A 60 -4.53 16.65 9.89
N GLU A 61 -5.24 16.64 8.76
CA GLU A 61 -4.96 17.52 7.61
C GLU A 61 -5.03 19.00 8.02
N ALA A 62 -6.06 19.40 8.76
CA ALA A 62 -6.18 20.77 9.25
C ALA A 62 -5.03 21.18 10.20
N ALA A 63 -4.57 20.27 11.05
CA ALA A 63 -3.45 20.51 11.95
C ALA A 63 -2.12 20.62 11.17
N VAL A 64 -1.88 19.73 10.21
CA VAL A 64 -0.71 19.77 9.33
C VAL A 64 -0.71 21.09 8.55
N ASP A 65 -1.79 21.46 7.86
CA ASP A 65 -1.89 22.70 7.09
C ASP A 65 -1.60 23.96 7.93
N THR A 66 -1.99 23.94 9.21
CA THR A 66 -1.69 25.04 10.14
C THR A 66 -0.20 25.10 10.48
N MET A 67 0.41 23.94 10.75
CA MET A 67 1.84 23.82 11.03
C MET A 67 2.70 24.21 9.81
N GLU A 68 2.29 23.82 8.60
CA GLU A 68 2.99 24.14 7.35
C GLU A 68 3.12 25.66 7.12
N LYS A 69 2.08 26.42 7.49
CA LYS A 69 2.06 27.90 7.38
C LYS A 69 3.03 28.59 8.34
N SER A 70 3.54 27.90 9.35
CA SER A 70 4.50 28.46 10.32
C SER A 70 5.96 28.31 9.87
N PHE A 71 6.25 27.61 8.77
CA PHE A 71 7.60 27.44 8.24
C PHE A 71 7.94 28.49 7.17
N ASP A 72 9.13 29.06 7.26
CA ASP A 72 9.68 29.95 6.23
C ASP A 72 10.08 29.19 4.95
N ALA A 73 10.36 29.92 3.86
CA ALA A 73 10.68 29.37 2.54
C ALA A 73 11.80 28.30 2.54
N ALA A 74 12.82 28.45 3.40
CA ALA A 74 13.91 27.47 3.54
C ALA A 74 13.46 26.12 4.12
N GLY A 75 12.36 26.08 4.90
CA GLY A 75 11.79 24.86 5.48
C GLY A 75 10.73 24.17 4.62
N GLN A 76 10.21 24.86 3.59
CA GLN A 76 9.10 24.38 2.76
C GLN A 76 9.44 23.11 1.96
N GLY A 77 10.71 22.87 1.64
CA GLY A 77 11.15 21.63 1.00
C GLY A 77 10.96 20.38 1.87
N ALA A 78 11.32 20.47 3.16
CA ALA A 78 11.13 19.38 4.12
C ALA A 78 9.65 19.18 4.46
N VAL A 79 8.88 20.27 4.56
CA VAL A 79 7.42 20.24 4.68
C VAL A 79 6.79 19.49 3.52
N ALA A 80 7.14 19.83 2.28
CA ALA A 80 6.59 19.17 1.10
C ALA A 80 6.90 17.67 1.07
N LEU A 81 8.10 17.26 1.48
CA LEU A 81 8.47 15.84 1.57
C LEU A 81 7.65 15.11 2.64
N ASN A 82 7.50 15.70 3.83
CA ASN A 82 6.67 15.12 4.89
C ASN A 82 5.20 15.01 4.47
N ARG A 83 4.67 16.05 3.79
CA ARG A 83 3.31 16.02 3.25
C ARG A 83 3.12 14.90 2.25
N LYS A 84 4.09 14.70 1.35
CA LYS A 84 4.07 13.59 0.39
C LYS A 84 4.02 12.23 1.08
N ILE A 85 4.76 12.04 2.17
CA ILE A 85 4.73 10.79 2.94
C ILE A 85 3.35 10.56 3.57
N ILE A 86 2.75 11.61 4.13
CA ILE A 86 1.38 11.55 4.69
C ILE A 86 0.38 11.18 3.60
N ASP A 87 0.43 11.83 2.43
CA ASP A 87 -0.45 11.54 1.30
C ASP A 87 -0.32 10.09 0.81
N ILE A 88 0.91 9.55 0.76
CA ILE A 88 1.16 8.13 0.42
C ILE A 88 0.51 7.22 1.46
N ALA A 89 0.71 7.49 2.75
CA ALA A 89 0.11 6.69 3.83
C ALA A 89 -1.42 6.71 3.74
N GLN A 90 -2.02 7.87 3.49
CA GLN A 90 -3.47 7.99 3.31
C GLN A 90 -3.98 7.19 2.11
N ARG A 91 -3.32 7.30 0.95
CA ARG A 91 -3.68 6.51 -0.25
C ARG A 91 -3.59 5.00 0.01
N ASN A 92 -2.59 4.56 0.78
CA ASN A 92 -2.43 3.15 1.13
C ASN A 92 -3.55 2.66 2.08
N VAL A 93 -3.89 3.45 3.10
CA VAL A 93 -5.01 3.14 4.01
C VAL A 93 -6.34 3.10 3.25
N ASN A 94 -6.60 4.09 2.40
CA ASN A 94 -7.80 4.14 1.55
C ASN A 94 -7.90 2.91 0.65
N SER A 95 -6.78 2.49 0.05
CA SER A 95 -6.75 1.28 -0.76
C SER A 95 -7.04 0.02 0.05
N GLY A 96 -6.59 -0.04 1.31
CA GLY A 96 -6.93 -1.10 2.24
C GLY A 96 -8.43 -1.15 2.55
N PHE A 97 -9.07 0.01 2.76
CA PHE A 97 -10.53 0.08 2.93
C PHE A 97 -11.29 -0.36 1.69
N ASP A 98 -10.84 0.02 0.49
CA ASP A 98 -11.47 -0.40 -0.76
C ASP A 98 -11.42 -1.93 -0.92
N LEU A 99 -10.29 -2.56 -0.58
CA LEU A 99 -10.17 -4.02 -0.53
C LEU A 99 -11.08 -4.62 0.54
N ALA A 100 -11.06 -4.10 1.76
CA ALA A 100 -11.88 -4.60 2.86
C ALA A 100 -13.38 -4.53 2.52
N ASN A 101 -13.83 -3.45 1.89
CA ASN A 101 -15.21 -3.30 1.43
C ASN A 101 -15.56 -4.32 0.34
N SER A 102 -14.64 -4.55 -0.60
CA SER A 102 -14.83 -5.56 -1.64
C SER A 102 -14.90 -6.98 -1.05
N LEU A 103 -14.00 -7.31 -0.11
CA LEU A 103 -13.97 -8.59 0.58
C LEU A 103 -15.21 -8.81 1.45
N ALA A 104 -15.73 -7.76 2.09
CA ALA A 104 -16.97 -7.83 2.87
C ALA A 104 -18.19 -8.19 2.00
N GLY A 105 -18.18 -7.81 0.71
CA GLY A 105 -19.22 -8.14 -0.25
C GLY A 105 -19.06 -9.49 -0.96
N ALA A 106 -17.85 -10.08 -0.91
CA ALA A 106 -17.52 -11.33 -1.61
C ALA A 106 -18.46 -12.47 -1.19
N LYS A 107 -18.91 -13.27 -2.14
CA LYS A 107 -19.88 -14.34 -1.91
C LYS A 107 -19.24 -15.65 -1.51
N ASN A 108 -17.98 -15.87 -1.83
CA ASN A 108 -17.25 -17.10 -1.54
C ASN A 108 -15.74 -16.84 -1.58
N LEU A 109 -14.94 -17.89 -1.36
CA LEU A 109 -13.48 -17.78 -1.30
C LEU A 109 -12.86 -17.54 -2.70
N ALA A 110 -13.48 -18.07 -3.77
CA ALA A 110 -13.05 -17.79 -5.15
C ALA A 110 -13.10 -16.28 -5.46
N GLU A 111 -14.23 -15.62 -5.18
CA GLU A 111 -14.38 -14.17 -5.36
C GLU A 111 -13.37 -13.39 -4.50
N MET A 112 -13.09 -13.83 -3.27
CA MET A 112 -12.05 -13.20 -2.43
C MET A 112 -10.65 -13.29 -3.06
N MET A 113 -10.29 -14.44 -3.64
CA MET A 113 -8.99 -14.61 -4.31
C MET A 113 -8.85 -13.71 -5.54
N GLU A 114 -9.91 -13.59 -6.34
CA GLU A 114 -9.96 -12.68 -7.49
C GLU A 114 -9.75 -11.22 -7.06
N LEU A 115 -10.46 -10.79 -6.00
CA LEU A 115 -10.31 -9.45 -5.43
C LEU A 115 -8.90 -9.19 -4.92
N GLN A 116 -8.29 -10.15 -4.23
CA GLN A 116 -6.91 -10.06 -3.75
C GLN A 116 -5.92 -9.92 -4.92
N GLY A 117 -6.12 -10.68 -6.00
CA GLY A 117 -5.30 -10.59 -7.21
C GLY A 117 -5.45 -9.25 -7.94
N ALA A 118 -6.69 -8.74 -8.04
CA ALA A 118 -6.96 -7.42 -8.61
C ALA A 118 -6.32 -6.30 -7.77
N TYR A 119 -6.40 -6.41 -6.44
CA TYR A 119 -5.77 -5.47 -5.52
C TYR A 119 -4.26 -5.39 -5.72
N TRP A 120 -3.55 -6.52 -5.74
CA TRP A 120 -2.09 -6.50 -5.92
C TRP A 120 -1.67 -5.92 -7.26
N ARG A 121 -2.41 -6.21 -8.34
CA ARG A 121 -2.16 -5.61 -9.65
C ARG A 121 -2.30 -4.08 -9.59
N LYS A 122 -3.31 -3.55 -8.90
CA LYS A 122 -3.47 -2.11 -8.65
C LYS A 122 -2.34 -1.55 -7.78
N GLN A 123 -1.94 -2.26 -6.71
CA GLN A 123 -0.89 -1.82 -5.80
C GLN A 123 0.47 -1.68 -6.49
N PHE A 124 0.85 -2.60 -7.37
CA PHE A 124 2.12 -2.48 -8.09
C PHE A 124 2.17 -1.22 -8.95
N GLY A 125 1.07 -0.88 -9.64
CA GLY A 125 0.98 0.37 -10.40
C GLY A 125 1.06 1.60 -9.50
N ALA A 126 0.38 1.58 -8.35
CA ALA A 126 0.42 2.67 -7.38
C ALA A 126 1.82 2.88 -6.80
N LEU A 127 2.51 1.81 -6.42
CA LEU A 127 3.87 1.88 -5.86
C LEU A 127 4.87 2.47 -6.86
N ALA A 128 4.79 2.08 -8.14
CA ALA A 128 5.63 2.65 -9.19
C ALA A 128 5.40 4.16 -9.34
N ALA A 129 4.13 4.60 -9.37
CA ALA A 129 3.79 6.02 -9.43
C ALA A 129 4.26 6.80 -8.20
N GLN A 130 4.05 6.24 -6.99
CA GLN A 130 4.48 6.86 -5.74
C GLN A 130 6.01 7.02 -5.66
N ALA A 131 6.78 6.04 -6.14
CA ALA A 131 8.23 6.13 -6.18
C ALA A 131 8.72 7.29 -7.07
N GLU A 132 8.09 7.48 -8.23
CA GLU A 132 8.39 8.60 -9.13
C GLU A 132 8.00 9.96 -8.51
N GLU A 133 6.85 10.04 -7.83
CA GLU A 133 6.45 11.25 -7.10
C GLU A 133 7.49 11.67 -6.04
N VAL A 134 7.99 10.70 -5.24
CA VAL A 134 9.00 10.96 -4.22
C VAL A 134 10.32 11.36 -4.87
N ARG A 135 10.75 10.65 -5.92
CA ARG A 135 11.98 10.96 -6.65
C ARG A 135 11.98 12.39 -7.20
N ALA A 136 10.90 12.78 -7.87
CA ALA A 136 10.75 14.12 -8.43
C ALA A 136 10.83 15.20 -7.34
N LEU A 137 10.19 14.96 -6.20
CA LEU A 137 10.23 15.88 -5.07
C LEU A 137 11.61 15.99 -4.43
N SER A 138 12.32 14.86 -4.24
CA SER A 138 13.70 14.87 -3.73
C SER A 138 14.64 15.63 -4.66
N THR A 139 14.56 15.44 -5.97
CA THR A 139 15.35 16.20 -6.94
C THR A 139 15.08 17.71 -6.84
N LYS A 140 13.81 18.10 -6.68
CA LYS A 140 13.44 19.51 -6.50
C LYS A 140 14.04 20.10 -5.22
N VAL A 141 13.92 19.42 -4.09
CA VAL A 141 14.49 19.88 -2.81
C VAL A 141 16.00 20.08 -2.90
N THR A 142 16.72 19.18 -3.57
CA THR A 142 18.18 19.32 -3.79
C THR A 142 18.52 20.46 -4.75
N ALA A 143 17.72 20.68 -5.80
CA ALA A 143 17.92 21.79 -6.73
C ALA A 143 17.68 23.16 -6.05
N ASP A 144 16.61 23.29 -5.26
CA ASP A 144 16.24 24.50 -4.55
C ASP A 144 17.25 24.85 -3.42
N THR A 145 17.96 23.85 -2.88
CA THR A 145 19.07 24.07 -1.93
C THR A 145 20.41 24.39 -2.59
N ALA A 146 20.57 24.12 -3.90
CA ALA A 146 21.79 24.47 -4.63
C ALA A 146 21.88 25.97 -4.94
N GLU A 147 20.77 26.68 -5.11
CA GLU A 147 20.77 28.12 -5.41
C GLU A 147 21.33 29.00 -4.28
N PRO A 148 20.93 28.84 -3.00
CA PRO A 148 21.49 29.61 -1.89
C PRO A 148 22.98 29.35 -1.69
N VAL A 149 23.44 28.10 -1.88
CA VAL A 149 24.86 27.73 -1.80
C VAL A 149 25.65 28.39 -2.92
N LYS A 150 25.12 28.37 -4.15
CA LYS A 150 25.75 29.02 -5.30
C LYS A 150 25.86 30.52 -5.07
N ALA A 151 24.79 31.16 -4.57
CA ALA A 151 24.77 32.57 -4.22
C ALA A 151 25.81 32.91 -3.13
N HIS A 152 25.90 32.10 -2.07
CA HIS A 152 26.90 32.26 -1.00
C HIS A 152 28.34 32.10 -1.49
N VAL A 153 28.59 31.15 -2.39
CA VAL A 153 29.91 30.93 -2.99
C VAL A 153 30.32 32.13 -3.86
N THR A 154 29.43 32.64 -4.72
CA THR A 154 29.71 33.84 -5.51
C THR A 154 29.95 35.07 -4.64
N SER A 155 29.13 35.28 -3.61
CA SER A 155 29.30 36.42 -2.70
C SER A 155 30.60 36.32 -1.91
N SER A 156 31.03 35.12 -1.52
CA SER A 156 32.30 34.90 -0.81
C SER A 156 33.51 35.09 -1.73
N MET A 157 33.40 34.69 -3.01
CA MET A 157 34.42 34.95 -4.03
C MET A 157 34.56 36.44 -4.36
N GLU A 158 33.45 37.18 -4.43
CA GLU A 158 33.47 38.63 -4.66
C GLU A 158 34.09 39.39 -3.48
N GLU A 159 33.80 38.98 -2.25
CA GLU A 159 34.46 39.53 -1.05
C GLU A 159 35.97 39.26 -1.06
N LEU A 160 36.40 38.04 -1.41
CA LEU A 160 37.84 37.72 -1.54
C LEU A 160 38.52 38.53 -2.66
N ARG A 161 37.81 38.85 -3.74
CA ARG A 161 38.33 39.64 -4.86
C ARG A 161 38.52 41.13 -4.51
N LYS A 162 37.75 41.66 -3.54
CA LYS A 162 37.90 43.06 -3.09
C LYS A 162 39.17 43.31 -2.28
N TRP A 163 39.77 42.25 -1.71
CA TRP A 163 40.98 42.31 -0.88
C TRP A 163 42.26 41.85 -1.61
N SER A 164 42.16 41.56 -2.91
CA SER A 164 43.27 41.26 -3.83
C SER A 164 43.59 42.46 -4.71
#